data_AF-Q8H0R3-F1
#
_entry.id   AF-Q8H0R3-F1
#
_cell.length_a   1.000
_cell.length_b   1.000
_cell.length_c   1.000
_cell.angle_alpha   90.00
_cell.angle_beta   90.00
_cell.angle_gamma   90.00
#
_symmetry.space_group_name_H-M   'P 1'
#
loop_
_entity.id
_entity.type
_entity.pdbx_description
1 polymer ?
#
loop_
_entity_poly.entity_id
_entity_poly.type
_entity_poly.pdbx_seq_one_letter_code
_entity_poly.pdbx_strand_id
1 'polypeptide(L)'
;TNFRPISLCNLIYKIIARLFNDRLASILPLIISENQGAFVKGRNILENISLAQELTQEFNRKCYGHNVIIKLDMGKAYDRLEWDFLFQVLLRFGFHPGWVNYIRAMFTNCWFSVLYNGGVHGFFKSTRGLRQGDPLS
;
A
#
# COMPACT_ATOMS: atom_id res chain seq x y z
N THR A 1 13.24 -15.29 11.64
CA THR A 1 13.68 -14.97 10.27
C THR A 1 12.69 -14.00 9.62
N ASN A 2 12.85 -12.70 9.87
CA ASN A 2 12.01 -11.65 9.30
C ASN A 2 12.85 -10.80 8.35
N PHE A 3 12.97 -11.23 7.10
CA PHE A 3 13.63 -10.46 6.06
C PHE A 3 12.63 -9.53 5.40
N ARG A 4 13.05 -8.29 5.14
CA ARG A 4 12.26 -7.26 4.47
C ARG A 4 13.02 -6.77 3.24
N PRO A 5 12.97 -7.53 2.13
CA PRO A 5 13.78 -7.25 0.95
C PRO A 5 13.35 -5.95 0.28
N ILE A 6 14.33 -5.15 -0.14
CA ILE A 6 14.09 -3.92 -0.90
C ILE A 6 14.21 -4.23 -2.38
N SER A 7 13.25 -3.77 -3.17
CA SER A 7 13.22 -3.98 -4.62
C SER A 7 14.03 -2.90 -5.34
N LEU A 8 15.13 -3.29 -5.98
CA LEU A 8 15.91 -2.42 -6.85
C LEU A 8 15.25 -2.33 -8.23
N CYS A 9 14.45 -1.30 -8.44
CA CYS A 9 13.78 -1.06 -9.72
C CYS A 9 14.65 -0.23 -10.67
N ASN A 10 14.50 -0.46 -11.98
CA ASN A 10 15.18 0.33 -13.00
C ASN A 10 14.70 1.80 -12.99
N LEU A 11 15.54 2.73 -13.46
CA LEU A 11 15.27 4.17 -13.40
C LEU A 11 14.02 4.56 -14.22
N ILE A 12 13.89 4.04 -15.44
CA ILE A 12 12.77 4.35 -16.35
C ILE A 12 11.44 3.97 -15.69
N TYR A 13 11.39 2.78 -15.10
CA TYR A 13 10.26 2.29 -14.32
C TYR A 13 9.95 3.23 -13.15
N LYS A 14 10.96 3.65 -12.38
CA LYS A 14 10.77 4.59 -11.26
C LYS A 14 10.18 5.92 -11.72
N ILE A 15 10.60 6.43 -12.88
CA ILE A 15 10.04 7.65 -13.48
C ILE A 15 8.55 7.44 -13.81
N ILE A 16 8.22 6.34 -14.50
CA ILE A 16 6.83 6.02 -14.86
C ILE A 16 5.98 5.83 -13.59
N ALA A 17 6.45 5.03 -12.63
CA ALA A 17 5.79 4.81 -11.34
C ALA A 17 5.54 6.12 -10.60
N ARG A 18 6.52 7.03 -10.62
CA ARG A 18 6.37 8.36 -10.01
C ARG A 18 5.28 9.19 -10.69
N LEU A 19 5.21 9.19 -12.03
CA LEU A 19 4.15 9.90 -12.76
C LEU A 19 2.75 9.37 -12.42
N PHE A 20 2.60 8.05 -12.29
CA PHE A 20 1.34 7.44 -11.86
C PHE A 20 1.01 7.79 -10.41
N ASN A 21 1.99 7.74 -9.52
CA ASN A 21 1.82 8.10 -8.12
C ASN A 21 1.37 9.56 -7.96
N ASP A 22 2.01 10.51 -8.66
CA ASP A 22 1.65 11.92 -8.54
C ASP A 22 0.22 12.21 -9.05
N ARG A 23 -0.24 11.48 -10.07
CA ARG A 23 -1.64 11.55 -10.55
C ARG A 23 -2.63 10.89 -9.59
N LEU A 24 -2.24 9.78 -8.97
CA LEU A 24 -3.10 9.09 -8.01
C LEU A 24 -3.21 9.90 -6.71
N ALA A 25 -2.11 10.53 -6.27
CA ALA A 25 -2.03 11.34 -5.07
C ALA A 25 -2.99 12.55 -5.08
N SER A 26 -3.30 13.12 -6.25
CA SER A 26 -4.28 14.22 -6.34
C SER A 26 -5.72 13.74 -6.19
N ILE A 27 -6.01 12.48 -6.49
CA ILE A 27 -7.35 11.88 -6.43
C ILE A 27 -7.59 11.17 -5.10
N LEU A 28 -6.56 10.61 -4.49
CA LEU A 28 -6.64 9.83 -3.25
C LEU A 28 -7.49 10.50 -2.15
N PRO A 29 -7.32 11.80 -1.82
CA PRO A 29 -8.14 12.44 -0.79
C PRO A 29 -9.65 12.44 -1.05
N LEU A 30 -10.09 12.27 -2.31
CA LEU A 30 -11.50 12.25 -2.71
C LEU A 30 -12.14 10.85 -2.55
N ILE A 31 -11.32 9.80 -2.50
CA ILE A 31 -11.80 8.39 -2.53
C ILE A 31 -11.48 7.61 -1.25
N ILE A 32 -10.69 8.19 -0.33
CA ILE A 32 -10.34 7.58 0.95
C ILE A 32 -10.93 8.37 2.12
N SER A 33 -11.27 7.67 3.20
CA SER A 33 -11.74 8.29 4.45
C SER A 33 -10.72 9.28 5.02
N GLU A 34 -11.20 10.33 5.67
CA GLU A 34 -10.37 11.28 6.43
C GLU A 34 -9.54 10.60 7.52
N ASN A 35 -10.04 9.50 8.09
CA ASN A 35 -9.37 8.72 9.13
C ASN A 35 -8.11 7.97 8.62
N GLN A 36 -7.86 7.93 7.31
CA GLN A 36 -6.65 7.36 6.74
C GLN A 36 -5.48 8.35 6.87
N GLY A 37 -4.80 8.37 8.03
CA GLY A 37 -3.73 9.35 8.27
C GLY A 37 -2.37 9.07 7.58
N ALA A 38 -2.11 7.84 7.14
CA ALA A 38 -0.82 7.44 6.56
C ALA A 38 -0.81 7.47 5.03
N PHE A 39 0.36 7.78 4.45
CA PHE A 39 0.62 7.78 3.00
C PHE A 39 -0.25 8.76 2.17
N VAL A 40 -0.78 9.80 2.81
CA VAL A 40 -1.54 10.87 2.16
C VAL A 40 -0.84 12.19 2.41
N LYS A 41 -0.55 12.94 1.35
CA LYS A 41 0.10 14.25 1.49
C LYS A 41 -0.79 15.20 2.30
N GLY A 42 -0.21 15.84 3.31
CA GLY A 42 -0.89 16.83 4.14
C GLY A 42 -1.61 16.24 5.37
N ARG A 43 -1.66 14.91 5.53
CA ARG A 43 -2.17 14.28 6.76
C ARG A 43 -1.03 13.99 7.74
N ASN A 44 -1.31 14.12 9.03
CA ASN A 44 -0.29 14.01 10.07
C ASN A 44 -0.56 12.79 10.96
N ILE A 45 0.49 12.02 11.27
CA ILE A 45 0.41 10.89 12.20
C ILE A 45 -0.08 11.29 13.59
N LEU A 46 0.14 12.54 14.00
CA LEU A 46 -0.35 13.06 15.28
C LEU A 46 -1.87 12.98 15.39
N GLU A 47 -2.62 13.15 14.30
CA GLU A 47 -4.09 13.04 14.30
C GLU A 47 -4.54 11.63 14.71
N ASN A 48 -3.88 10.60 14.17
CA ASN A 48 -4.16 9.21 14.53
C ASN A 48 -3.79 8.91 15.99
N ILE A 49 -2.73 9.52 16.51
CA ILE A 49 -2.32 9.37 17.92
C ILE A 49 -3.37 10.01 18.84
N SER A 50 -3.83 11.22 18.51
CA SER A 50 -4.91 11.90 19.22
C SER A 50 -6.19 11.08 19.22
N LEU A 51 -6.60 10.56 18.05
CA LEU A 51 -7.78 9.69 17.95
C LEU A 51 -7.64 8.44 18.82
N ALA A 52 -6.47 7.80 18.85
CA ALA A 52 -6.23 6.65 19.72
C ALA A 52 -6.29 7.00 21.22
N GLN A 53 -5.81 8.19 21.61
CA GLN A 53 -5.91 8.68 22.98
C GLN A 53 -7.36 8.94 23.38
N GLU A 54 -8.15 9.59 22.53
CA GLU A 54 -9.58 9.82 22.74
C GLU A 54 -10.35 8.49 22.90
N LEU A 55 -10.12 7.53 22.00
CA LEU A 55 -10.72 6.19 22.10
C LEU A 55 -10.36 5.48 23.42
N THR A 56 -9.12 5.68 23.91
CA THR A 56 -8.67 5.10 25.18
C THR A 56 -9.31 5.79 26.38
N GLN A 57 -9.52 7.11 26.31
CA GLN A 57 -10.19 7.87 27.37
C GLN A 57 -11.67 7.50 27.47
N GLU A 58 -12.36 7.37 26.33
CA GLU A 58 -13.76 6.96 26.30
C GLU A 58 -13.97 5.48 26.62
N PHE A 59 -12.91 4.66 26.61
CA PHE A 59 -13.01 3.22 26.84
C PHE A 59 -13.64 2.83 28.18
N ASN A 60 -13.48 3.65 29.22
CA ASN A 60 -14.08 3.39 30.54
C ASN A 60 -15.47 4.01 30.72
N ARG A 61 -16.02 4.65 29.68
CA ARG A 61 -17.35 5.26 29.73
C ARG A 61 -18.41 4.17 29.85
N LYS A 62 -19.33 4.32 30.81
CA LYS A 62 -20.46 3.39 30.97
C LYS A 62 -21.31 3.38 29.71
N CYS A 63 -21.45 2.21 29.09
CA CYS A 63 -22.32 1.96 27.95
C CYS A 63 -23.19 0.72 28.24
N TYR A 64 -24.24 0.52 27.44
CA TYR A 64 -24.97 -0.74 27.49
C TYR A 64 -24.08 -1.87 26.97
N GLY A 65 -23.74 -2.82 27.83
CA GLY A 65 -22.79 -3.89 27.51
C GLY A 65 -21.36 -3.58 27.96
N HIS A 66 -20.39 -3.73 27.05
CA HIS A 66 -18.96 -3.52 27.30
C HIS A 66 -18.29 -2.77 26.15
N ASN A 67 -17.24 -2.00 26.43
CA ASN A 67 -16.41 -1.38 25.42
C ASN A 67 -15.30 -2.34 24.96
N VAL A 68 -15.01 -2.37 23.66
CA VAL A 68 -13.96 -3.19 23.05
C VAL A 68 -13.17 -2.36 22.05
N ILE A 69 -11.84 -2.43 22.12
CA ILE A 69 -10.94 -1.87 21.10
C ILE A 69 -10.34 -3.02 20.31
N ILE A 70 -10.48 -2.97 18.99
CA ILE A 70 -9.92 -3.96 18.08
C ILE A 70 -8.75 -3.34 17.34
N LYS A 71 -7.55 -3.88 17.56
CA LYS A 71 -6.35 -3.53 16.79
C LYS A 71 -6.11 -4.60 15.72
N LEU A 72 -6.24 -4.21 14.46
CA LEU A 72 -5.97 -5.06 13.30
C LEU A 72 -4.62 -4.68 12.68
N ASP A 73 -3.79 -5.68 12.42
CA ASP A 73 -2.53 -5.50 11.68
C ASP A 73 -2.47 -6.51 10.52
N MET A 74 -2.10 -6.02 9.34
CA MET A 74 -2.04 -6.85 8.13
C MET A 74 -0.63 -7.41 7.97
N GLY A 75 -0.45 -8.67 8.39
CA GLY A 75 0.83 -9.36 8.25
C GLY A 75 1.28 -9.46 6.80
N LYS A 76 2.47 -8.89 6.49
CA LYS A 76 3.07 -8.86 5.14
C LYS A 76 2.13 -8.27 4.08
N ALA A 77 1.47 -7.14 4.38
CA ALA A 77 0.50 -6.49 3.49
C ALA A 77 1.04 -6.29 2.06
N TYR A 78 2.29 -5.82 1.93
CA TYR A 78 2.93 -5.66 0.63
C TYR A 78 3.13 -6.99 -0.09
N ASP A 79 3.56 -8.06 0.57
CA ASP A 79 3.86 -9.33 -0.10
C ASP A 79 2.59 -10.14 -0.46
N ARG A 80 1.48 -9.88 0.24
CA ARG A 80 0.26 -10.71 0.17
C ARG A 80 -0.87 -10.10 -0.64
N LEU A 81 -0.74 -8.86 -1.10
CA LEU A 81 -1.77 -8.20 -1.89
C LEU A 81 -2.05 -9.01 -3.17
N GLU A 82 -3.30 -9.39 -3.35
CA GLU A 82 -3.79 -10.04 -4.56
C GLU A 82 -4.08 -8.95 -5.60
N TRP A 83 -3.54 -9.11 -6.80
CA TRP A 83 -3.55 -8.06 -7.82
C TRP A 83 -4.91 -7.91 -8.48
N ASP A 84 -5.61 -9.01 -8.76
CA ASP A 84 -6.93 -8.95 -9.39
C ASP A 84 -7.95 -8.22 -8.51
N PHE A 85 -7.89 -8.43 -7.19
CA PHE A 85 -8.63 -7.66 -6.21
C PHE A 85 -8.33 -6.17 -6.33
N LEU A 86 -7.05 -5.77 -6.35
CA LEU A 86 -6.67 -4.36 -6.50
C LEU A 86 -7.22 -3.76 -7.81
N PHE A 87 -7.10 -4.48 -8.92
CA PHE A 87 -7.57 -3.98 -10.21
C PHE A 87 -9.10 -3.85 -10.25
N GLN A 88 -9.82 -4.79 -9.65
CA GLN A 88 -11.28 -4.70 -9.50
C GLN A 88 -11.69 -3.51 -8.64
N VAL A 89 -10.96 -3.25 -7.54
CA VAL A 89 -11.17 -2.08 -6.69
C VAL A 89 -10.98 -0.78 -7.47
N LEU A 90 -9.89 -0.65 -8.24
CA LEU A 90 -9.65 0.53 -9.09
C LEU A 90 -10.77 0.73 -10.13
N LEU A 91 -11.20 -0.34 -10.80
CA LEU A 91 -12.33 -0.26 -11.73
C LEU A 91 -13.62 0.17 -11.02
N ARG A 92 -13.86 -0.33 -9.80
CA ARG A 92 -15.04 0.03 -9.01
C ARG A 92 -15.04 1.48 -8.54
N PHE A 93 -13.86 2.05 -8.27
CA PHE A 93 -13.69 3.48 -8.02
C PHE A 93 -13.85 4.35 -9.27
N GLY A 94 -14.06 3.75 -10.45
CA GLY A 94 -14.32 4.48 -11.70
C GLY A 94 -13.06 4.84 -12.50
N PHE A 95 -11.91 4.25 -12.19
CA PHE A 95 -10.70 4.47 -13.00
C PHE A 95 -10.88 3.92 -14.41
N HIS A 96 -10.42 4.69 -15.40
CA HIS A 96 -10.53 4.28 -16.80
C HIS A 96 -9.82 2.93 -17.05
N PRO A 97 -10.42 1.97 -17.78
CA PRO A 97 -9.84 0.64 -17.99
C PRO A 97 -8.43 0.67 -18.58
N GLY A 98 -8.14 1.61 -19.48
CA GLY A 98 -6.79 1.80 -20.03
C GLY A 98 -5.76 2.17 -18.96
N TRP A 99 -6.13 2.98 -17.97
CA TRP A 99 -5.25 3.35 -16.86
C TRP A 99 -4.98 2.16 -15.94
N VAL A 100 -6.02 1.38 -15.62
CA VAL A 100 -5.90 0.15 -14.85
C VAL A 100 -5.03 -0.87 -15.57
N ASN A 101 -5.13 -0.97 -16.90
CA ASN A 101 -4.28 -1.85 -17.70
C ASN A 101 -2.79 -1.46 -17.65
N TYR A 102 -2.45 -0.17 -17.61
CA TYR A 102 -1.07 0.26 -17.41
C TYR A 102 -0.53 -0.17 -16.03
N ILE A 103 -1.31 0.03 -14.95
CA ILE A 103 -0.91 -0.45 -13.61
C ILE A 103 -0.79 -1.97 -13.60
N ARG A 104 -1.73 -2.69 -14.21
CA ARG A 104 -1.69 -4.14 -14.35
C ARG A 104 -0.40 -4.60 -15.02
N ALA A 105 -0.01 -3.98 -16.13
CA ALA A 105 1.24 -4.30 -16.80
C ALA A 105 2.47 -4.02 -15.90
N MET A 106 2.47 -2.91 -15.16
CA MET A 106 3.56 -2.54 -14.25
C MET A 106 3.73 -3.51 -13.07
N PHE A 107 2.66 -4.14 -12.59
CA PHE A 107 2.72 -5.08 -11.47
C PHE A 107 2.97 -6.52 -11.95
N THR A 108 2.26 -6.97 -12.98
CA THR A 108 2.32 -8.36 -13.46
C THR A 108 3.57 -8.69 -14.26
N ASN A 109 4.19 -7.71 -14.92
CA ASN A 109 5.42 -7.91 -15.69
C ASN A 109 6.68 -7.63 -14.85
N CYS A 110 6.74 -8.18 -13.64
CA CYS A 110 7.89 -8.04 -12.76
C CYS A 110 8.65 -9.35 -12.60
N TRP A 111 9.94 -9.31 -12.91
CA TRP A 111 10.89 -10.39 -12.66
C TRP A 111 11.90 -9.95 -11.61
N PHE A 112 12.31 -10.88 -10.76
CA PHE A 112 13.22 -10.65 -9.66
C PHE A 112 14.40 -11.62 -9.71
N SER A 113 15.53 -11.11 -9.24
CA SER A 113 16.67 -11.89 -8.81
C SER A 113 17.05 -11.42 -7.40
N VAL A 114 17.58 -12.31 -6.58
CA VAL A 114 18.03 -11.99 -5.22
C VAL A 114 19.49 -11.61 -5.27
N LEU A 115 19.81 -10.39 -4.84
CA LEU A 115 21.19 -9.96 -4.62
C LEU A 115 21.61 -10.36 -3.20
N TYR A 116 22.56 -11.29 -3.09
CA TYR A 116 23.07 -11.77 -1.80
C TYR A 116 24.60 -11.84 -1.86
N ASN A 117 25.28 -11.21 -0.89
CA ASN A 117 26.75 -11.11 -0.84
C ASN A 117 27.40 -10.62 -2.16
N GLY A 118 26.75 -9.70 -2.87
CA GLY A 118 27.23 -9.18 -4.16
C GLY A 118 26.96 -10.08 -5.37
N GLY A 119 26.50 -11.33 -5.15
CA GLY A 119 26.09 -12.24 -6.20
C GLY A 119 24.61 -12.12 -6.53
N VAL A 120 24.26 -12.22 -7.81
CA VAL A 120 22.87 -12.29 -8.27
C VAL A 120 22.45 -13.76 -8.34
N HIS A 121 21.38 -14.11 -7.64
CA HIS A 121 20.91 -15.48 -7.50
C HIS A 121 19.43 -15.61 -7.89
N GLY A 122 19.14 -16.62 -8.69
CA GLY A 122 17.80 -16.92 -9.17
C GLY A 122 17.28 -15.91 -10.20
N PHE A 123 16.22 -16.31 -10.89
CA PHE A 123 15.45 -15.44 -11.77
C PHE A 123 14.03 -15.97 -11.80
N PHE A 124 13.10 -15.22 -11.21
CA PHE A 124 11.73 -15.70 -11.04
C PHE A 124 10.74 -14.55 -11.20
N LYS A 125 9.53 -14.91 -11.63
CA LYS A 125 8.45 -13.95 -11.84
C LYS A 125 7.67 -13.72 -10.55
N SER A 126 7.30 -12.48 -10.27
CA SER A 126 6.34 -12.19 -9.20
C SER A 126 4.94 -12.65 -9.57
N THR A 127 4.21 -13.19 -8.62
CA THR A 127 2.82 -13.62 -8.81
C THR A 127 1.82 -12.81 -7.98
N ARG A 128 2.30 -12.08 -6.98
CA ARG A 128 1.48 -11.30 -6.05
C ARG A 128 2.34 -10.25 -5.36
N GLY A 129 1.68 -9.35 -4.64
CA GLY A 129 2.33 -8.36 -3.80
C GLY A 129 2.96 -7.18 -4.55
N LEU A 130 3.41 -6.21 -3.79
CA LEU A 130 3.94 -4.94 -4.24
C LEU A 130 5.43 -4.83 -3.93
N ARG A 131 6.16 -4.07 -4.75
CA ARG A 131 7.60 -3.91 -4.62
C ARG A 131 7.91 -2.94 -3.49
N GLN A 132 8.62 -3.40 -2.48
CA GLN A 132 9.05 -2.50 -1.43
C GLN A 132 10.12 -1.52 -1.93
N GLY A 133 9.85 -0.23 -1.85
CA GLY A 133 10.72 0.84 -2.36
C GLY A 133 10.37 1.32 -3.78
N ASP A 134 9.28 0.79 -4.36
CA ASP A 134 8.68 1.31 -5.59
C ASP A 134 7.88 2.59 -5.28
N PRO A 135 8.07 3.70 -6.02
CA PRO A 135 7.33 4.95 -5.79
C PRO A 135 5.80 4.83 -5.84
N LEU A 136 5.26 3.82 -6.54
CA LEU A 136 3.81 3.61 -6.67
C LEU A 136 3.23 2.67 -5.60
N SER A 137 4.08 1.85 -4.96
CA SER A 137 3.68 0.85 -3.96
C SER A 137 3.58 1.45 -2.57
#